data_AF-A0A5R9BXZ2-F1
#
_entry.id   AF-A0A5R9BXZ2-F1
#
_cell.length_a   1.000
_cell.length_b   1.000
_cell.length_c   1.000
_cell.angle_alpha   90.00
_cell.angle_beta   90.00
_cell.angle_gamma   90.00
#
_symmetry.space_group_name_H-M   'P 1'
#
loop_
_entity.id
_entity.type
_entity.pdbx_description
1 polymer ?
#
loop_
_entity_poly.entity_id
_entity_poly.type
_entity_poly.pdbx_seq_one_letter_code
_entity_poly.pdbx_strand_id
1 'polypeptide(L)' 'MAEALKTELLDKEMTEVFDWSDDKTPLRDAMWNHVMDDNGHNTMATIAEAKKWESMSDADLKKTAEDMLK' A
#
# COMPACT_ATOMS: atom_id res chain seq x y z
N MET A 1 10.86 7.55 17.24
CA MET A 1 10.61 8.80 16.50
C MET A 1 10.26 8.42 15.08
N ALA A 2 8.99 8.19 14.77
CA ALA A 2 8.54 7.87 13.42
C ALA A 2 7.11 8.42 13.25
N GLU A 3 6.98 9.73 13.40
CA GLU A 3 5.80 10.50 12.97
C GLU A 3 6.06 11.07 11.57
N ALA A 4 6.64 10.25 10.68
CA ALA A 4 6.84 10.62 9.29
C ALA A 4 5.53 10.38 8.55
N LEU A 5 4.71 11.44 8.52
CA LEU A 5 3.70 11.78 7.50
C LEU A 5 3.09 10.57 6.78
N LYS A 6 1.88 10.14 7.19
CA LYS A 6 1.08 9.07 6.58
C LYS A 6 1.11 8.99 5.05
N THR A 7 1.19 10.15 4.38
CA THR A 7 1.25 10.24 2.93
C THR A 7 2.60 9.78 2.36
N GLU A 8 3.71 9.99 3.07
CA GLU A 8 5.04 9.54 2.64
C GLU A 8 5.16 8.02 2.60
N LEU A 9 4.46 7.29 3.48
CA LEU A 9 4.62 5.83 3.56
C LEU A 9 4.01 5.10 2.37
N LEU A 10 2.91 5.62 1.83
CA LEU A 10 2.29 5.15 0.58
C LEU A 10 3.17 5.42 -0.65
N ASP A 11 3.91 6.53 -0.63
CA ASP A 11 4.79 6.94 -1.73
C ASP A 11 6.21 6.35 -1.62
N LYS A 12 6.54 5.70 -0.50
CA LYS A 12 7.81 4.98 -0.31
C LYS A 12 7.85 3.67 -1.09
N GLU A 13 9.05 3.31 -1.55
CA GLU A 13 9.30 2.03 -2.20
C GLU A 13 9.04 0.88 -1.22
N MET A 14 8.48 -0.25 -1.69
CA MET A 14 8.23 -1.38 -0.80
C MET A 14 9.47 -1.88 -0.10
N THR A 15 10.62 -1.84 -0.77
CA THR A 15 11.92 -2.21 -0.19
C THR A 15 12.38 -1.29 0.94
N GLU A 16 11.91 -0.03 1.00
CA GLU A 16 12.16 0.84 2.14
C GLU A 16 11.20 0.58 3.32
N VAL A 17 10.02 0.02 3.04
CA VAL A 17 8.94 -0.17 4.01
C VAL A 17 8.97 -1.57 4.62
N PHE A 18 9.35 -2.56 3.82
CA PHE A 18 9.35 -3.98 4.10
C PHE A 18 10.70 -4.61 3.78
N ASP A 19 11.33 -5.20 4.79
CA ASP A 19 12.63 -5.87 4.64
C ASP A 19 12.55 -7.16 3.80
N TRP A 20 11.35 -7.70 3.57
CA TRP A 20 11.12 -8.93 2.81
C TRP A 20 10.84 -8.67 1.33
N SER A 21 10.61 -7.42 0.94
CA SER A 21 10.33 -7.03 -0.44
C SER A 21 11.55 -6.33 -1.03
N ASP A 22 12.03 -6.81 -2.17
CA ASP A 22 13.03 -6.10 -2.99
C ASP A 22 12.39 -5.19 -4.05
N ASP A 23 11.06 -5.07 -4.02
CA ASP A 23 10.32 -4.28 -5.00
C ASP A 23 10.54 -2.78 -4.78
N LYS A 24 10.91 -2.10 -5.87
CA LYS A 24 11.09 -0.64 -5.90
C LYS A 24 9.81 0.09 -6.22
N THR A 25 8.74 -0.64 -6.49
CA THR A 25 7.43 -0.04 -6.73
C THR A 25 6.96 0.65 -5.45
N PRO A 26 6.36 1.85 -5.54
CA PRO A 26 5.74 2.49 -4.39
C PRO A 26 4.70 1.57 -3.74
N LEU A 27 4.61 1.60 -2.41
CA LEU A 27 3.67 0.79 -1.64
C LEU A 27 2.23 0.94 -2.15
N ARG A 28 1.82 2.18 -2.44
CA ARG A 28 0.50 2.49 -3.00
C ARG A 28 0.23 1.74 -4.30
N ASP A 29 1.19 1.75 -5.23
CA ASP A 29 1.05 1.10 -6.54
C ASP A 29 1.07 -0.42 -6.43
N ALA A 30 1.91 -0.97 -5.56
CA ALA A 30 1.95 -2.40 -5.31
C ALA A 30 0.61 -2.91 -4.75
N MET A 31 0.07 -2.24 -3.73
CA MET A 31 -1.26 -2.56 -3.20
C MET A 31 -2.36 -2.36 -4.26
N TRP A 32 -2.27 -1.29 -5.05
CA TRP A 32 -3.24 -1.00 -6.11
C TRP A 32 -3.27 -2.09 -7.19
N ASN A 33 -2.09 -2.56 -7.62
CA ASN A 33 -1.97 -3.67 -8.56
C ASN A 33 -2.55 -4.97 -7.99
N HIS A 34 -2.28 -5.29 -6.73
CA HIS A 34 -2.85 -6.48 -6.09
C HIS A 34 -4.38 -6.42 -6.03
N VAL A 35 -4.94 -5.29 -5.59
CA VAL A 35 -6.40 -5.08 -5.52
C VAL A 35 -7.03 -5.03 -6.91
N MET A 36 -6.32 -4.55 -7.93
CA MET A 36 -6.76 -4.65 -9.32
C MET A 36 -6.83 -6.09 -9.78
N ASP A 37 -5.82 -6.91 -9.51
CA ASP A 37 -5.83 -8.32 -9.93
C ASP A 37 -6.97 -9.10 -9.23
N ASP A 38 -7.12 -8.91 -7.90
CA ASP A 38 -8.15 -9.56 -7.09
C ASP A 38 -9.58 -9.16 -7.48
N ASN A 39 -9.79 -7.88 -7.81
CA ASN A 39 -11.11 -7.37 -8.22
C ASN A 39 -11.35 -7.41 -9.74
N GLY A 40 -10.53 -8.12 -10.52
CA GLY A 40 -10.72 -8.27 -11.97
C GLY A 40 -10.61 -6.96 -12.76
N HIS A 41 -9.63 -6.12 -12.37
CA HIS A 41 -9.33 -4.79 -12.91
C HIS A 41 -10.44 -3.75 -12.70
N ASN A 42 -11.23 -3.90 -11.64
CA ASN A 42 -12.25 -2.91 -11.27
C ASN A 42 -11.62 -1.66 -10.65
N THR A 43 -11.18 -0.74 -11.51
CA THR A 43 -10.60 0.56 -11.13
C THR A 43 -11.44 1.36 -10.13
N MET A 44 -12.78 1.27 -10.16
CA MET A 44 -13.61 1.99 -9.18
C MET A 44 -13.48 1.42 -7.77
N ALA A 45 -13.42 0.10 -7.64
CA ALA A 45 -13.18 -0.55 -6.35
C ALA A 45 -11.78 -0.24 -5.83
N THR A 46 -10.77 -0.31 -6.70
CA THR A 46 -9.38 -0.02 -6.33
C THR A 46 -9.18 1.43 -5.89
N ILE A 47 -9.84 2.40 -6.54
CA ILE A 47 -9.83 3.81 -6.11
C ILE A 47 -10.49 3.97 -4.73
N ALA A 48 -11.61 3.28 -4.49
CA ALA A 48 -12.28 3.32 -3.19
C ALA A 48 -11.39 2.76 -2.07
N GLU A 49 -10.66 1.68 -2.36
CA GLU A 49 -9.70 1.08 -1.43
C GLU A 49 -8.49 2.01 -1.19
N ALA A 50 -7.91 2.57 -2.26
CA ALA A 50 -6.80 3.51 -2.18
C ALA A 50 -7.13 4.74 -1.33
N LYS A 51 -8.38 5.22 -1.41
CA LYS A 51 -8.84 6.33 -0.58
C LYS A 51 -8.97 5.95 0.90
N LYS A 52 -9.25 4.68 1.23
CA LYS A 52 -9.24 4.19 2.62
C LYS A 52 -7.82 4.17 3.17
N TRP A 53 -6.84 3.76 2.37
CA TRP A 53 -5.43 3.73 2.76
C TRP A 53 -4.90 5.10 3.17
N GLU A 54 -5.28 6.16 2.46
CA GLU A 54 -4.94 7.55 2.83
C GLU A 54 -5.50 7.99 4.18
N SER A 55 -6.61 7.37 4.61
CA SER A 55 -7.27 7.65 5.89
C SER A 55 -6.78 6.73 7.03
N MET A 56 -6.15 5.60 6.69
CA MET A 56 -5.64 4.61 7.65
C MET A 56 -4.37 5.10 8.37
N SER A 57 -4.01 4.43 9.46
CA SER A 57 -2.75 4.69 10.17
C SER A 57 -1.61 3.90 9.57
N ASP A 58 -0.37 4.37 9.71
CA ASP A 58 0.81 3.74 9.12
C ASP A 58 0.95 2.26 9.50
N ALA A 59 0.64 1.93 10.75
CA ALA A 59 0.65 0.55 11.24
C ALA A 59 -0.42 -0.32 10.56
N ASP A 60 -1.65 0.20 10.41
CA ASP A 60 -2.75 -0.51 9.75
C ASP A 60 -2.49 -0.67 8.26
N LEU A 61 -1.92 0.38 7.64
CA LEU A 61 -1.53 0.37 6.25
C LEU A 61 -0.45 -0.68 5.99
N LYS A 62 0.64 -0.67 6.76
CA LYS A 62 1.71 -1.67 6.65
C LYS A 62 1.15 -3.08 6.82
N LYS A 63 0.31 -3.30 7.82
CA LYS A 63 -0.31 -4.61 8.04
C LYS A 63 -1.19 -5.05 6.87
N THR A 64 -2.02 -4.14 6.35
CA THR A 64 -2.88 -4.41 5.19
C THR A 64 -2.04 -4.74 3.96
N ALA A 65 -0.97 -3.97 3.74
CA ALA A 65 -0.03 -4.21 2.65
C ALA A 65 0.70 -5.54 2.81
N GLU A 66 1.18 -5.91 4.01
CA GLU A 66 1.76 -7.23 4.26
C GLU A 66 0.75 -8.35 4.00
N ASP A 67 -0.49 -8.22 4.47
CA ASP A 67 -1.52 -9.24 4.27
C ASP A 67 -1.93 -9.39 2.78
N MET A 68 -1.79 -8.33 1.97
CA MET A 68 -2.09 -8.35 0.54
C MET A 68 -0.90 -8.84 -0.32
N LEU A 69 0.32 -8.45 0.04
CA LEU A 69 1.49 -8.61 -0.84
C LEU A 69 2.37 -9.81 -0.48
N LYS A 70 2.14 -10.45 0.67
CA LYS A 70 2.88 -11.64 1.14
C LYS A 70 2.12 -12.93 0.87
#